data_AF-A0A9P7J5W7-F1
#
_entry.id   AF-A0A9P7J5W7-F1
#
_cell.length_a   1.000
_cell.length_b   1.000
_cell.length_c   1.000
_cell.angle_alpha   90.00
_cell.angle_beta   90.00
_cell.angle_gamma   90.00
#
_symmetry.space_group_name_H-M   'P 1'
#
loop_
_entity.id
_entity.type
_entity.pdbx_description
1 polymer ?
#
loop_
_entity_poly.entity_id
_entity_poly.type
_entity_poly.pdbx_seq_one_letter_code
_entity_poly.pdbx_strand_id
1 'polypeptide(L)'
;MNLSKMITPISITLSQPTPTMALSILTMPIPGSKAAPKKFKGDFTEVKKFIKHYKKLCDYNQVTSNKDRCETVTQYTSHHVTEFIEGLDSYENSDWDALKADILKYYDADLDTKHYKRKDLLSYVKAMRGQCIPTLAAWKKYV
;
A
#
# COMPACT_ATOMS: atom_id res chain seq x y z
N MET A 1 -70.79 -4.11 -31.28
CA MET A 1 -69.47 -4.68 -31.63
C MET A 1 -68.74 -3.67 -32.51
N ASN A 2 -67.70 -3.02 -31.99
CA ASN A 2 -66.40 -2.87 -32.66
C ASN A 2 -65.50 -2.00 -31.78
N LEU A 3 -64.62 -2.67 -31.04
CA LEU A 3 -63.43 -2.09 -30.44
C LEU A 3 -62.38 -1.95 -31.54
N SER A 4 -61.84 -0.75 -31.75
CA SER A 4 -60.44 -0.64 -32.18
C SER A 4 -59.82 0.61 -31.55
N LYS A 5 -58.82 0.34 -30.71
CA LYS A 5 -58.13 1.31 -29.86
C LYS A 5 -57.02 2.01 -30.63
N MET A 6 -56.80 3.26 -30.22
CA MET A 6 -55.62 4.10 -30.40
C MET A 6 -54.30 3.31 -30.38
N ILE A 7 -53.40 3.55 -31.34
CA ILE A 7 -51.97 3.27 -31.19
C ILE A 7 -51.17 4.41 -31.83
N THR A 8 -50.68 5.31 -30.99
CA THR A 8 -49.61 6.28 -31.31
C THR A 8 -48.26 5.56 -31.32
N PRO A 9 -47.35 5.79 -32.29
CA PRO A 9 -46.01 5.21 -32.23
C PRO A 9 -45.17 5.96 -31.18
N ILE A 10 -44.85 5.28 -30.08
CA ILE A 10 -43.84 5.73 -29.12
C ILE A 10 -42.47 5.43 -29.75
N SER A 11 -41.74 6.46 -30.18
CA SER A 11 -40.33 6.31 -30.54
C SER A 11 -39.52 6.10 -29.27
N ILE A 12 -39.09 4.86 -29.02
CA ILE A 12 -38.19 4.52 -27.93
C ILE A 12 -36.78 4.90 -28.38
N THR A 13 -36.28 6.05 -27.95
CA THR A 13 -34.86 6.40 -28.05
C THR A 13 -34.08 5.51 -27.06
N LEU A 14 -33.35 4.51 -27.57
CA LEU A 14 -32.31 3.83 -26.80
C LEU A 14 -31.17 4.82 -26.54
N SER A 15 -31.27 5.58 -25.46
CA SER A 15 -30.10 6.17 -24.80
C SER A 15 -29.35 5.00 -24.16
N GLN A 16 -28.35 4.45 -24.85
CA GLN A 16 -27.41 3.53 -24.24
C GLN A 16 -26.81 4.22 -23.00
N PRO A 17 -26.91 3.63 -21.79
CA PRO A 17 -26.05 4.06 -20.70
C PRO A 17 -24.63 3.76 -21.17
N THR A 18 -23.81 4.80 -21.31
CA THR A 18 -22.36 4.64 -21.35
C THR A 18 -21.98 3.68 -20.23
N PRO A 19 -21.14 2.65 -20.46
CA PRO A 19 -20.64 1.84 -19.37
C PRO A 19 -19.83 2.78 -18.47
N THR A 20 -20.45 3.29 -17.42
CA THR A 20 -19.74 3.75 -16.25
C THR A 20 -19.04 2.50 -15.75
N MET A 21 -17.78 2.32 -16.16
CA MET A 21 -16.94 1.25 -15.66
C MET A 21 -17.01 1.34 -14.15
N ALA A 22 -17.68 0.37 -13.52
CA ALA A 22 -17.73 0.29 -12.08
C ALA A 22 -16.28 0.17 -11.61
N LEU A 23 -15.77 1.24 -11.01
CA LEU A 23 -14.41 1.31 -10.49
C LEU A 23 -14.25 0.16 -9.49
N SER A 24 -13.33 -0.74 -9.79
CA SER A 24 -13.14 -2.02 -9.09
C SER A 24 -11.67 -2.43 -9.25
N ILE A 25 -11.25 -3.52 -8.61
CA ILE A 25 -9.93 -4.12 -8.80
C ILE A 25 -9.58 -4.25 -10.29
N LEU A 26 -10.57 -4.53 -11.13
CA LEU A 26 -10.40 -4.72 -12.58
C LEU A 26 -9.97 -3.45 -13.34
N THR A 27 -10.14 -2.25 -12.77
CA THR A 27 -9.67 -0.98 -13.38
C THR A 27 -8.27 -0.58 -12.91
N MET A 28 -7.64 -1.39 -12.05
CA MET A 28 -6.26 -1.19 -11.63
C MET A 28 -5.30 -1.30 -12.84
N PRO A 29 -4.30 -0.41 -12.95
CA PRO A 29 -3.36 -0.46 -14.07
C PRO A 29 -2.57 -1.75 -14.05
N ILE A 30 -2.62 -2.48 -15.17
CA ILE A 30 -1.94 -3.76 -15.34
C ILE A 30 -0.44 -3.59 -15.05
N PRO A 31 0.15 -4.39 -14.15
CA PRO A 31 1.55 -4.26 -13.79
C PRO A 31 2.45 -4.38 -15.02
N GLY A 32 3.32 -3.39 -15.23
CA GLY A 32 4.19 -3.31 -16.41
C GLY A 32 3.62 -2.51 -17.60
N SER A 33 2.37 -2.07 -17.54
CA SER A 33 1.85 -1.08 -18.50
C SER A 33 2.47 0.30 -18.29
N LYS A 34 2.44 1.16 -19.32
CA LYS A 34 2.92 2.55 -19.19
C LYS A 34 2.15 3.37 -18.13
N ALA A 35 0.95 2.93 -17.76
CA ALA A 35 0.12 3.55 -16.74
C ALA A 35 0.38 2.95 -15.33
N ALA A 36 1.17 1.89 -15.21
CA ALA A 36 1.43 1.24 -13.93
C ALA A 36 2.51 1.98 -13.13
N PRO A 37 2.35 2.05 -11.81
CA PRO A 37 3.41 2.52 -10.93
C PRO A 37 4.70 1.71 -11.10
N LYS A 38 5.84 2.35 -10.88
CA LYS A 38 7.14 1.66 -10.79
C LYS A 38 7.07 0.61 -9.66
N LYS A 39 7.52 -0.61 -9.94
CA LYS A 39 7.54 -1.69 -8.95
C LYS A 39 8.42 -1.32 -7.75
N PHE A 40 7.90 -1.53 -6.55
CA PHE A 40 8.66 -1.34 -5.32
C PHE A 40 9.64 -2.50 -5.10
N LYS A 41 10.92 -2.17 -4.89
CA LYS A 41 12.00 -3.17 -4.79
C LYS A 41 12.51 -3.41 -3.37
N GLY A 42 11.92 -2.77 -2.35
CA GLY A 42 12.38 -2.86 -0.97
C GLY A 42 13.29 -1.70 -0.53
N ASP A 43 13.37 -0.61 -1.29
CA ASP A 43 14.18 0.55 -0.93
C ASP A 43 13.54 1.34 0.23
N PHE A 44 14.27 1.49 1.34
CA PHE A 44 13.78 2.19 2.55
C PHE A 44 13.38 3.66 2.30
N THR A 45 13.96 4.31 1.30
CA THR A 45 13.63 5.71 0.92
C THR A 45 12.37 5.79 0.04
N GLU A 46 12.02 4.71 -0.65
CA GLU A 46 10.87 4.67 -1.56
C GLU A 46 9.62 4.10 -0.86
N VAL A 47 9.75 3.33 0.24
CA VAL A 47 8.64 2.64 0.91
C VAL A 47 7.48 3.58 1.30
N LYS A 48 7.79 4.76 1.86
CA LYS A 48 6.78 5.78 2.22
C LYS A 48 6.06 6.32 0.99
N LYS A 49 6.80 6.56 -0.09
CA LYS A 49 6.25 7.07 -1.36
C LYS A 49 5.39 6.01 -2.05
N PHE A 50 5.84 4.77 -2.04
CA PHE A 50 5.12 3.61 -2.57
C PHE A 50 3.77 3.44 -1.88
N ILE A 51 3.73 3.34 -0.55
CA ILE A 51 2.49 3.17 0.21
C ILE A 51 1.52 4.33 -0.04
N LYS A 52 2.03 5.57 -0.08
CA LYS A 52 1.21 6.75 -0.37
C LYS A 52 0.63 6.71 -1.79
N HIS A 53 1.43 6.30 -2.76
CA HIS A 53 1.00 6.18 -4.15
C HIS A 53 -0.04 5.07 -4.33
N TYR A 54 0.22 3.91 -3.73
CA TYR A 54 -0.70 2.78 -3.71
C TYR A 54 -2.04 3.14 -3.07
N LYS A 55 -2.04 3.84 -1.92
CA LYS A 55 -3.28 4.33 -1.30
C LYS A 55 -4.12 5.20 -2.27
N LYS A 56 -3.48 6.16 -2.95
CA LYS A 56 -4.18 7.00 -3.94
C LYS A 56 -4.77 6.17 -5.09
N LEU A 57 -4.08 5.10 -5.48
CA LEU A 57 -4.55 4.18 -6.51
C LEU A 57 -5.77 3.38 -6.05
N CYS A 58 -5.78 2.90 -4.80
CA CYS A 58 -6.96 2.28 -4.19
C CYS A 58 -8.13 3.25 -4.08
N ASP A 59 -7.87 4.49 -3.66
CA ASP A 59 -8.90 5.53 -3.52
C ASP A 59 -9.52 5.87 -4.89
N TYR A 60 -8.70 5.97 -5.94
CA TYR A 60 -9.17 6.22 -7.31
C TYR A 60 -10.02 5.07 -7.86
N ASN A 61 -9.64 3.82 -7.58
CA ASN A 61 -10.35 2.62 -8.04
C ASN A 61 -11.44 2.15 -7.05
N GLN A 62 -11.76 2.93 -6.02
CA GLN A 62 -12.77 2.64 -4.99
C GLN A 62 -12.60 1.27 -4.31
N VAL A 63 -11.36 0.81 -4.13
CA VAL A 63 -11.08 -0.46 -3.45
C VAL A 63 -11.28 -0.26 -1.94
N THR A 64 -12.43 -0.69 -1.44
CA THR A 64 -12.86 -0.56 -0.03
C THR A 64 -12.59 -1.81 0.80
N SER A 65 -12.47 -2.98 0.18
CA SER A 65 -12.16 -4.23 0.86
C SER A 65 -10.68 -4.28 1.28
N ASN A 66 -10.42 -4.59 2.55
CA ASN A 66 -9.05 -4.74 3.05
C ASN A 66 -8.33 -5.93 2.42
N LYS A 67 -9.06 -7.03 2.18
CA LYS A 67 -8.53 -8.21 1.49
C LYS A 67 -8.03 -7.86 0.10
N ASP A 68 -8.84 -7.14 -0.66
CA ASP A 68 -8.50 -6.73 -2.04
C ASP A 68 -7.28 -5.80 -2.06
N ARG A 69 -7.11 -4.98 -1.01
CA ARG A 69 -5.91 -4.15 -0.85
C ARG A 69 -4.66 -5.00 -0.59
N CYS A 70 -4.76 -5.98 0.31
CA CYS A 70 -3.65 -6.90 0.55
C CYS A 70 -3.29 -7.66 -0.74
N GLU A 71 -4.26 -8.19 -1.47
CA GLU A 71 -3.97 -8.94 -2.72
C GLU A 71 -3.43 -8.06 -3.85
N THR A 72 -3.89 -6.82 -3.99
CA THR A 72 -3.44 -5.95 -5.09
C THR A 72 -2.09 -5.30 -4.82
N VAL A 73 -1.67 -5.15 -3.56
CA VAL A 73 -0.35 -4.56 -3.24
C VAL A 73 0.80 -5.43 -3.78
N THR A 74 0.66 -6.76 -3.73
CA THR A 74 1.68 -7.74 -4.17
C THR A 74 1.95 -7.68 -5.68
N GLN A 75 0.99 -7.17 -6.46
CA GLN A 75 1.13 -6.98 -7.91
C GLN A 75 2.08 -5.83 -8.28
N TYR A 76 2.22 -4.85 -7.37
CA TYR A 76 3.06 -3.66 -7.56
C TYR A 76 4.41 -3.75 -6.84
N THR A 77 4.72 -4.89 -6.22
CA THR A 77 6.00 -5.17 -5.58
C THR A 77 6.89 -6.07 -6.46
N SER A 78 8.19 -6.10 -6.16
CA SER A 78 9.12 -7.09 -6.73
C SER A 78 8.90 -8.46 -6.09
N HIS A 79 9.35 -9.53 -6.75
CA HIS A 79 9.16 -10.91 -6.29
C HIS A 79 9.60 -11.12 -4.83
N HIS A 80 10.81 -10.68 -4.48
CA HIS A 80 11.35 -10.83 -3.12
C HIS A 80 10.52 -10.08 -2.06
N VAL A 81 9.96 -8.92 -2.43
CA VAL A 81 9.10 -8.15 -1.52
C VAL A 81 7.72 -8.81 -1.42
N THR A 82 7.22 -9.41 -2.50
CA THR A 82 5.99 -10.18 -2.50
C THR A 82 6.09 -11.40 -1.59
N GLU A 83 7.14 -12.21 -1.74
CA GLU A 83 7.40 -13.36 -0.86
C GLU A 83 7.49 -12.93 0.62
N PHE A 84 8.13 -11.78 0.87
CA PHE A 84 8.22 -11.22 2.21
C PHE A 84 6.84 -10.81 2.76
N ILE A 85 6.04 -10.11 1.95
CA ILE A 85 4.69 -9.67 2.33
C ILE A 85 3.76 -10.86 2.57
N GLU A 86 3.80 -11.87 1.71
CA GLU A 86 2.99 -13.08 1.83
C GLU A 86 3.33 -13.89 3.09
N GLY A 87 4.57 -13.79 3.58
CA GLY A 87 5.02 -14.42 4.82
C GLY A 87 4.63 -13.69 6.11
N LEU A 88 3.93 -12.55 6.04
CA LEU A 88 3.49 -11.82 7.24
C LEU A 88 2.11 -12.28 7.71
N ASP A 89 1.97 -12.48 9.03
CA ASP A 89 0.67 -12.81 9.65
C ASP A 89 -0.41 -11.76 9.33
N SER A 90 -0.02 -10.49 9.17
CA SER A 90 -0.91 -9.39 8.79
C SER A 90 -1.50 -9.54 7.38
N TYR A 91 -0.77 -10.19 6.47
CA TYR A 91 -1.27 -10.51 5.13
C TYR A 91 -2.29 -11.65 5.18
N GLU A 92 -1.99 -12.71 5.95
CA GLU A 92 -2.91 -13.85 6.13
C GLU A 92 -4.24 -13.42 6.76
N ASN A 93 -4.18 -12.53 7.75
CA ASN A 93 -5.37 -11.95 8.39
C ASN A 93 -6.12 -10.93 7.51
N SER A 94 -5.63 -10.61 6.31
CA SER A 94 -6.21 -9.62 5.40
C SER A 94 -6.39 -8.22 6.02
N ASP A 95 -5.51 -7.84 6.95
CA ASP A 95 -5.53 -6.54 7.61
C ASP A 95 -4.52 -5.57 6.96
N TRP A 96 -5.04 -4.67 6.12
CA TRP A 96 -4.23 -3.69 5.41
C TRP A 96 -3.52 -2.70 6.33
N ASP A 97 -4.15 -2.28 7.42
CA ASP A 97 -3.56 -1.27 8.31
C ASP A 97 -2.41 -1.86 9.13
N ALA A 98 -2.56 -3.10 9.59
CA ALA A 98 -1.48 -3.86 10.22
C ALA A 98 -0.35 -4.14 9.22
N LEU A 99 -0.67 -4.62 8.01
CA LEU A 99 0.31 -4.91 6.97
C LEU A 99 1.13 -3.67 6.59
N LYS A 100 0.47 -2.53 6.47
CA LYS A 100 1.14 -1.25 6.19
C LYS A 100 2.10 -0.85 7.32
N ALA A 101 1.71 -1.06 8.57
CA ALA A 101 2.56 -0.78 9.73
C ALA A 101 3.79 -1.70 9.73
N ASP A 102 3.60 -2.98 9.43
CA ASP A 102 4.69 -3.96 9.33
C ASP A 102 5.64 -3.61 8.20
N ILE A 103 5.15 -3.33 7.00
CA ILE A 103 6.00 -2.90 5.87
C ILE A 103 6.82 -1.65 6.24
N LEU A 104 6.23 -0.67 6.92
CA LEU A 104 6.96 0.53 7.35
C LEU A 104 8.03 0.22 8.40
N LYS A 105 7.76 -0.73 9.30
CA LYS A 105 8.67 -1.16 10.37
C LYS A 105 9.84 -1.96 9.81
N TYR A 106 9.59 -2.96 8.96
CA TYR A 106 10.62 -3.87 8.44
C TYR A 106 11.58 -3.20 7.46
N TYR A 107 11.10 -2.26 6.65
CA TYR A 107 11.97 -1.47 5.76
C TYR A 107 12.58 -0.26 6.45
N ASP A 108 12.47 -0.13 7.78
CA ASP A 108 13.01 0.97 8.57
C ASP A 108 12.74 2.33 7.92
N ALA A 109 11.47 2.59 7.59
CA ALA A 109 11.07 3.78 6.86
C ALA A 109 11.51 5.08 7.55
N ASP A 110 11.85 5.03 8.84
CA ASP A 110 12.38 6.13 9.62
C ASP A 110 13.83 6.52 9.29
N LEU A 111 14.62 5.62 8.71
CA LEU A 111 15.97 5.91 8.21
C LEU A 111 15.96 6.98 7.13
N ASP A 112 14.93 7.00 6.27
CA ASP A 112 14.74 8.05 5.24
C ASP A 112 14.55 9.43 5.87
N THR A 113 13.87 9.51 7.02
CA THR A 113 13.65 10.77 7.73
C THR A 113 14.86 11.20 8.57
N LYS A 114 15.65 10.26 9.08
CA LYS A 114 16.77 10.52 9.98
C LYS A 114 18.09 10.50 9.21
N HIS A 115 18.40 11.60 8.54
CA HIS A 115 19.69 11.80 7.91
C HIS A 115 20.77 12.09 8.96
N TYR A 116 21.34 11.03 9.54
CA TYR A 116 22.42 11.17 10.52
C TYR A 116 23.66 11.81 9.88
N LYS A 117 24.12 12.93 10.44
CA LYS A 117 25.36 13.59 10.04
C LYS A 117 26.51 13.12 10.92
N ARG A 118 27.75 13.37 10.49
CA ARG A 118 28.96 13.15 11.31
C ARG A 118 28.85 13.78 12.70
N LYS A 119 28.18 14.94 12.80
CA LYS A 119 27.90 15.62 14.06
C LYS A 119 27.05 14.77 15.01
N ASP A 120 26.02 14.12 14.49
CA ASP A 120 25.10 13.27 15.27
C ASP A 120 25.84 12.03 15.81
N LEU A 121 26.73 11.45 14.99
CA LEU A 121 27.60 10.35 15.41
C LEU A 121 28.55 10.80 16.53
N LEU A 122 29.19 11.96 16.41
CA LEU A 122 30.08 12.49 17.43
C LEU A 122 29.33 12.79 18.74
N SER A 123 28.11 13.34 18.67
CA SER A 123 27.26 13.53 19.85
C SER A 123 26.85 12.21 20.48
N TYR A 124 26.53 11.20 19.67
CA TYR A 124 26.16 9.87 20.16
C TYR A 124 27.33 9.19 20.87
N VAL A 125 28.53 9.18 20.27
CA VAL A 125 29.74 8.62 20.88
C VAL A 125 30.08 9.35 22.19
N LYS A 126 29.93 10.68 22.22
CA LYS A 126 30.14 11.46 23.44
C LYS A 126 29.13 11.09 24.54
N ALA A 127 27.86 10.92 24.19
CA ALA A 127 26.81 10.52 25.13
C ALA A 127 27.02 9.07 25.65
N MET A 128 27.40 8.15 24.77
CA MET A 128 27.63 6.74 25.11
C MET A 128 28.90 6.50 25.91
N ARG A 129 29.95 7.33 25.73
CA ARG A 129 31.17 7.24 26.54
C ARG A 129 30.94 7.41 28.05
N GLY A 130 29.86 8.10 28.45
CA GLY A 130 29.47 8.24 29.86
C GLY A 130 28.57 7.11 30.39
N GLN A 131 28.00 6.30 29.49
CA GLN A 131 27.11 5.18 29.81
C GLN A 131 27.95 3.91 29.88
N CYS A 132 28.72 3.74 30.97
CA CYS A 132 29.23 2.41 31.30
C CYS A 132 28.05 1.53 31.72
N ILE A 133 28.03 0.28 31.28
CA ILE A 133 27.09 -0.74 31.77
C ILE A 133 27.85 -1.55 32.83
N PRO A 134 27.86 -1.14 34.11
CA PRO A 134 28.73 -1.74 35.12
C PRO A 134 28.25 -3.11 35.59
N THR A 135 27.03 -3.51 35.27
CA THR A 135 26.38 -4.68 35.87
C THR A 135 25.79 -5.59 34.81
N LEU A 136 25.93 -6.89 35.00
CA LEU A 136 25.37 -7.93 34.13
C LEU A 136 23.84 -7.79 33.95
N ALA A 137 23.14 -7.35 35.01
CA ALA A 137 21.71 -7.08 34.98
C ALA A 137 21.34 -5.88 34.09
N ALA A 138 22.21 -4.86 34.01
CA ALA A 138 22.02 -3.71 33.14
C ALA A 138 22.32 -4.08 31.66
N TRP A 139 23.26 -4.99 31.43
CA TRP A 139 23.52 -5.55 30.10
C TRP A 139 22.33 -6.35 29.56
N LYS A 140 21.68 -7.17 30.41
CA LYS A 140 20.47 -7.92 30.03
C LYS A 140 19.27 -7.04 29.65
N LYS A 141 19.23 -5.77 30.06
CA LYS A 141 18.21 -4.80 29.64
C LYS A 141 18.52 -4.13 28.30
N TYR A 142 19.78 -4.18 27.88
CA TYR A 142 20.26 -3.49 26.69
C TYR A 142 20.25 -4.40 25.45
N VAL A 143 20.36 -5.72 25.66
CA VAL A 143 20.20 -6.79 24.65
C VAL A 143 18.74 -7.19 24.54
#